data_AF-A0A941EZN5-F1
#
_entry.id   AF-A0A941EZN5-F1
#
_cell.length_a   1.000
_cell.length_b   1.000
_cell.length_c   1.000
_cell.angle_alpha   90.00
_cell.angle_beta   90.00
_cell.angle_gamma   90.00
#
_symmetry.space_group_name_H-M   'P 1'
#
loop_
_entity.id
_entity.type
_entity.pdbx_description
1 polymer ?
#
loop_
_entity_poly.entity_id
_entity_poly.type
_entity_poly.pdbx_seq_one_letter_code
_entity_poly.pdbx_strand_id
1 'polypeptide(L)' 'MTVTDAAREAVSPSAAAPDFKVRDLWLAEFGRKEIRLAEHEMPGLMAVRREYAGAQPLRGARITGSLH' A
#
# COMPACT_ATOMS: atom_id res chain seq x y z
N MET A 1 40.64 6.26 -14.84
CA MET A 1 39.32 6.92 -14.81
C MET A 1 38.44 6.10 -13.89
N THR A 2 38.69 6.22 -12.59
CA THR A 2 38.18 5.31 -11.56
C THR A 2 37.22 6.03 -10.64
N VAL A 3 36.20 5.26 -10.23
CA VAL A 3 35.27 5.45 -9.09
C VAL A 3 34.27 6.60 -9.34
N THR A 4 32.95 6.41 -9.26
CA THR A 4 32.24 5.95 -8.06
C THR A 4 30.86 5.36 -8.35
N ASP A 5 30.67 4.17 -7.77
CA ASP A 5 29.46 3.60 -7.16
C ASP A 5 28.33 4.62 -6.90
N ALA A 6 27.19 4.42 -7.56
CA ALA A 6 25.95 5.12 -7.25
C ALA A 6 25.36 4.56 -5.95
N ALA A 7 25.97 4.97 -4.84
CA ALA A 7 25.44 4.74 -3.51
C ALA A 7 23.98 5.22 -3.45
N ARG A 8 23.09 4.29 -3.13
CA ARG A 8 21.67 4.53 -2.88
C ARG A 8 21.56 5.59 -1.78
N GLU A 9 21.04 6.76 -2.15
CA GLU A 9 20.73 7.82 -1.22
C GLU A 9 19.59 7.36 -0.31
N ALA A 10 19.93 7.10 0.95
CA ALA A 10 18.96 6.77 1.99
C ALA A 10 18.12 8.01 2.28
N VAL A 11 16.84 7.98 1.88
CA VAL A 11 15.87 9.03 2.20
C VAL A 11 15.65 9.03 3.72
N SER A 12 16.01 10.14 4.36
CA SER A 12 15.78 10.39 5.79
C SER A 12 14.31 10.75 6.02
N PRO A 13 13.65 10.28 7.10
CA PRO A 13 12.24 10.59 7.36
C PRO A 13 12.13 12.04 7.86
N SER A 14 11.95 12.97 6.94
CA SER A 14 11.49 14.33 7.23
C SER A 14 9.95 14.34 7.23
N ALA A 15 9.37 14.98 8.24
CA ALA A 15 7.95 15.01 8.57
C ALA A 15 7.03 15.74 7.55
N ALA A 16 7.34 15.72 6.26
CA ALA A 16 6.57 16.45 5.25
C ALA A 16 6.43 15.77 3.87
N ALA A 17 7.15 14.67 3.60
CA ALA A 17 6.98 13.93 2.35
C ALA A 17 6.20 12.63 2.60
N PRO A 18 5.19 12.31 1.78
CA PRO A 18 4.48 11.05 1.91
C PRO A 18 5.40 9.86 1.54
N ASP A 19 5.34 8.80 2.34
CA ASP A 19 6.09 7.55 2.13
C ASP A 19 5.52 6.68 1.00
N PHE A 20 5.31 7.26 -0.19
CA PHE A 20 4.87 6.53 -1.38
C PHE A 20 5.47 7.12 -2.66
N LYS A 21 5.60 6.28 -3.69
CA LYS A 21 5.99 6.69 -5.05
C LYS A 21 5.01 6.11 -6.04
N VAL A 22 4.07 6.93 -6.51
CA VAL A 22 3.03 6.55 -7.48
C VAL A 22 3.06 7.48 -8.68
N ARG A 23 2.51 7.05 -9.83
CA ARG A 23 2.57 7.81 -11.07
C ARG A 23 1.80 9.14 -10.98
N ASP A 24 0.56 9.11 -10.50
CA ASP A 24 -0.33 10.27 -10.48
C ASP A 24 -1.37 10.14 -9.35
N LEU A 25 -1.45 11.15 -8.49
CA LEU A 25 -2.40 11.20 -7.37
C LEU A 25 -3.80 11.66 -7.79
N TRP A 26 -3.95 12.34 -8.93
CA TRP A 26 -5.27 12.79 -9.43
C TRP A 26 -6.20 11.62 -9.78
N LEU A 27 -5.64 10.42 -9.99
CA LEU A 27 -6.40 9.20 -10.25
C LEU A 27 -7.03 8.57 -8.99
N ALA A 28 -6.81 9.14 -7.80
CA ALA A 28 -7.30 8.57 -6.55
C ALA A 28 -8.83 8.40 -6.52
N GLU A 29 -9.59 9.38 -7.00
CA GLU A 29 -11.06 9.29 -7.00
C GLU A 29 -11.55 8.15 -7.89
N PHE A 30 -11.01 8.05 -9.10
CA PHE A 30 -11.32 6.99 -10.04
C PHE A 30 -10.94 5.62 -9.47
N GLY A 31 -9.72 5.47 -8.96
CA GLY A 31 -9.27 4.22 -8.33
C GLY A 31 -10.15 3.78 -7.17
N ARG A 32 -10.67 4.72 -6.36
CA ARG A 32 -11.61 4.41 -5.27
C ARG A 32 -12.98 3.97 -5.78
N LYS A 33 -13.44 4.40 -6.95
CA LYS A 33 -14.67 3.89 -7.57
C LYS A 33 -14.48 2.44 -8.02
N GLU A 34 -13.37 2.15 -8.69
CA GLU A 34 -13.03 0.79 -9.13
C GLU A 34 -12.85 -0.19 -7.96
N ILE A 35 -12.19 0.24 -6.87
CA ILE A 35 -12.05 -0.60 -5.66
C ILE A 35 -13.41 -1.00 -5.09
N ARG A 36 -14.40 -0.08 -5.04
CA ARG A 36 -15.74 -0.40 -4.54
C ARG A 36 -16.46 -1.41 -5.43
N LEU A 37 -16.28 -1.32 -6.74
CA LEU A 37 -16.82 -2.31 -7.67
C LEU A 37 -16.16 -3.68 -7.44
N ALA A 38 -14.83 -3.71 -7.30
CA ALA A 38 -14.09 -4.94 -7.00
C ALA A 38 -14.51 -5.57 -5.66
N GLU A 39 -14.83 -4.79 -4.63
CA GLU A 39 -15.33 -5.31 -3.35
C GLU A 39 -16.67 -6.07 -3.50
N HIS A 40 -17.52 -5.68 -4.46
CA HIS A 40 -18.74 -6.42 -4.78
C HIS A 40 -18.44 -7.78 -5.42
N GLU A 41 -17.45 -7.83 -6.30
CA GLU A 41 -16.99 -9.04 -7.01
C GLU A 41 -16.06 -9.94 -6.18
N MET A 42 -15.68 -9.50 -4.98
CA MET A 42 -14.81 -10.26 -4.06
C MET A 42 -15.53 -10.61 -2.74
N PRO A 43 -16.65 -11.35 -2.78
CA PRO A 43 -17.47 -11.61 -1.59
C PRO A 43 -16.73 -12.40 -0.50
N GLY A 44 -15.81 -13.29 -0.89
CA GLY A 44 -14.97 -14.05 0.04
C GLY A 44 -14.04 -13.16 0.86
N LEU A 45 -13.34 -12.21 0.21
CA LEU A 45 -12.47 -11.26 0.92
C LEU A 45 -13.28 -10.38 1.88
N MET A 46 -14.46 -9.94 1.45
CA MET A 46 -15.34 -9.13 2.28
C MET A 46 -15.93 -9.93 3.46
N ALA A 47 -16.20 -11.22 3.29
CA ALA A 47 -16.62 -12.10 4.38
C ALA A 47 -15.52 -12.25 5.43
N VAL A 48 -14.28 -12.54 5.02
CA VAL A 48 -13.11 -12.66 5.92
C VAL A 48 -12.88 -11.34 6.68
N ARG A 49 -12.98 -10.19 6.01
CA ARG A 49 -12.89 -8.88 6.67
C ARG A 49 -13.95 -8.71 7.77
N ARG A 50 -15.20 -9.13 7.54
CA ARG A 50 -16.28 -9.05 8.54
C ARG A 50 -16.05 -10.01 9.70
N GLU A 51 -15.68 -11.25 9.43
CA GLU A 51 -15.45 -12.30 10.44
C GLU A 51 -14.38 -11.89 11.45
N TYR A 52 -13.26 -11.33 10.99
CA TYR A 52 -12.11 -11.01 11.85
C TYR A 52 -12.04 -9.54 12.32
N ALA A 53 -13.07 -8.73 12.03
CA ALA A 53 -13.08 -7.30 12.37
C ALA A 53 -12.91 -7.04 13.88
N GLY A 54 -13.50 -7.88 14.74
CA GLY A 54 -13.34 -7.75 16.20
C GLY A 54 -12.07 -8.39 16.74
N ALA A 55 -11.66 -9.52 16.16
CA ALA A 55 -10.52 -10.30 16.65
C ALA A 55 -9.17 -9.63 16.36
N GLN A 56 -9.08 -8.81 15.30
CA GLN A 56 -7.87 -8.09 14.91
C GLN A 56 -6.61 -9.00 14.88
N PRO A 57 -6.65 -10.16 14.18
CA PRO A 57 -5.60 -11.18 14.28
C PRO A 57 -4.23 -10.72 13.76
N LEU A 58 -4.20 -9.66 12.96
CA LEU A 58 -2.96 -9.08 12.41
C LEU A 58 -2.42 -7.90 13.23
N ARG A 59 -2.96 -7.66 14.44
CA ARG A 59 -2.50 -6.55 15.29
C ARG A 59 -1.00 -6.68 15.58
N GLY A 60 -0.25 -5.66 15.19
CA GLY A 60 1.22 -5.60 15.38
C GLY A 60 2.04 -6.32 14.30
N ALA A 61 1.41 -6.96 13.31
CA ALA A 61 2.11 -7.57 12.20
C ALA A 61 2.77 -6.51 11.30
N ARG A 62 4.03 -6.72 10.91
CA ARG A 62 4.74 -5.91 9.91
C ARG A 62 4.80 -6.67 8.60
N ILE A 63 3.90 -6.34 7.68
CA ILE A 63 3.68 -7.07 6.43
C ILE A 63 4.29 -6.28 5.27
N THR A 64 5.22 -6.90 4.53
CA THR A 64 5.74 -6.38 3.26
C THR A 64 5.09 -7.11 2.10
N GLY A 65 4.48 -6.37 1.16
CA GLY A 65 3.81 -6.94 -0.01
C GLY A 65 4.61 -6.69 -1.30
N SER A 66 4.74 -7.73 -2.12
CA SER A 66 5.18 -7.64 -3.51
C SER A 66 4.18 -8.42 -4.36
N LEU A 67 3.11 -7.73 -4.74
CA LEU A 67 1.99 -8.29 -5.48
C LEU A 67 1.48 -7.22 -6.45
N HIS A 68 0.80 -7.66 -7.50
CA HIS A 68 0.20 -6.80 -8.52
C HIS A 68 -1.04 -6.06 -7.99
#